data_AF-A0A7Y4KV82-F1
#
_entry.id   AF-A0A7Y4KV82-F1
#
_cell.length_a   1.000
_cell.length_b   1.000
_cell.length_c   1.000
_cell.angle_alpha   90.00
_cell.angle_beta   90.00
_cell.angle_gamma   90.00
#
_symmetry.space_group_name_H-M   'P 1'
#
loop_
_entity.id
_entity.type
_entity.pdbx_description
1 polymer ?
#
loop_
_entity_poly.entity_id
_entity_poly.type
_entity_poly.pdbx_seq_one_letter_code
_entity_poly.pdbx_strand_id
1 'polypeptide(L)'
;MFQDAVHIPRELLERLEAFPLRPRLAVRLRLLRLAEAADSWPPEDARWAHVAQADAEGWRFYTQGCCVQVRRDGDAGGLRVHALGRVVLQGAALRRGPS
;
A
#
# COMPACT_ATOMS: atom_id res chain seq x y z
N MET A 1 -10.02 3.19 -18.98
CA MET A 1 -10.95 3.60 -17.91
C MET A 1 -10.46 2.87 -16.66
N PHE A 2 -9.68 3.53 -15.78
CA PHE A 2 -8.96 2.89 -14.66
C PHE A 2 -9.62 3.15 -13.29
N GLN A 3 -10.84 3.70 -13.28
CA GLN A 3 -11.45 4.20 -12.04
C GLN A 3 -11.97 3.07 -11.12
N ASP A 4 -12.11 1.84 -11.60
CA ASP A 4 -12.71 0.73 -10.85
C ASP A 4 -11.72 -0.33 -10.34
N ALA A 5 -10.42 -0.21 -10.65
CA ALA A 5 -9.45 -1.26 -10.31
C ALA A 5 -8.97 -1.19 -8.85
N VAL A 6 -9.10 -0.03 -8.18
CA VAL A 6 -8.75 0.15 -6.77
C VAL A 6 -9.83 0.92 -6.03
N HIS A 7 -10.50 0.25 -5.09
CA HIS A 7 -11.39 0.87 -4.13
C HIS A 7 -10.61 1.39 -2.91
N ILE A 8 -10.68 2.70 -2.66
CA ILE A 8 -10.15 3.33 -1.45
C ILE A 8 -11.34 3.84 -0.63
N PRO A 9 -11.62 3.28 0.57
CA PRO A 9 -12.64 3.81 1.46
C PRO A 9 -12.43 5.31 1.70
N ARG A 10 -13.53 6.07 1.73
CA ARG A 10 -13.51 7.54 1.81
C ARG A 10 -12.58 8.06 2.90
N GLU A 11 -12.67 7.51 4.11
CA GLU A 11 -11.82 7.93 5.24
C GLU A 11 -10.33 7.73 4.96
N LEU A 12 -9.96 6.64 4.30
CA LEU A 12 -8.57 6.37 3.92
C LEU A 12 -8.12 7.26 2.76
N LEU A 13 -9.01 7.60 1.84
CA LEU A 13 -8.74 8.55 0.77
C LEU A 13 -8.48 9.95 1.35
N GLU A 14 -9.30 10.43 2.28
CA GLU A 14 -9.11 11.71 2.96
C GLU A 14 -7.76 11.75 3.70
N ARG A 15 -7.37 10.65 4.37
CA ARG A 15 -6.04 10.52 5.00
C ARG A 15 -4.90 10.54 3.98
N LEU A 16 -5.06 9.89 2.83
CA LEU A 16 -4.08 9.91 1.75
C LEU A 16 -3.89 11.32 1.17
N GLU A 17 -4.99 12.05 1.00
CA GLU A 17 -4.98 13.43 0.50
C GLU A 17 -4.31 14.41 1.47
N ALA A 18 -4.31 14.12 2.76
CA ALA A 18 -3.59 14.87 3.78
C ALA A 18 -2.05 14.63 3.76
N PHE A 19 -1.55 13.63 3.03
CA PHE A 19 -0.11 13.38 2.92
C PHE A 19 0.58 14.43 2.06
N PRO A 20 1.90 14.69 2.27
CA PRO A 20 2.69 15.50 1.35
C PRO A 20 2.61 14.94 -0.08
N LEU A 21 2.74 15.81 -1.08
CA LEU A 21 2.52 15.47 -2.49
C LEU A 21 3.30 14.23 -2.95
N ARG A 22 4.59 14.15 -2.62
CA ARG A 22 5.46 13.05 -3.08
C ARG A 22 5.02 11.67 -2.53
N PRO A 23 4.84 11.47 -1.21
CA PRO A 23 4.24 10.24 -0.67
C PRO A 23 2.87 9.91 -1.24
N ARG A 24 1.99 10.91 -1.39
CA ARG A 24 0.64 10.73 -1.94
C ARG A 24 0.68 10.16 -3.36
N LEU A 25 1.48 10.76 -4.24
CA LEU A 25 1.65 10.27 -5.62
C LEU A 25 2.29 8.88 -5.65
N ALA A 26 3.28 8.62 -4.80
CA ALA A 26 3.93 7.31 -4.75
C ALA A 26 2.98 6.19 -4.30
N VAL A 27 2.10 6.45 -3.34
CA VAL A 27 1.05 5.51 -2.93
C VAL A 27 0.08 5.27 -4.08
N ARG A 28 -0.43 6.32 -4.73
CA ARG A 28 -1.37 6.20 -5.86
C ARG A 28 -0.77 5.39 -7.02
N LEU A 29 0.47 5.69 -7.41
CA LEU A 29 1.18 4.95 -8.45
C LEU A 29 1.39 3.48 -8.08
N ARG A 30 1.69 3.19 -6.81
CA ARG A 30 1.91 1.81 -6.37
C ARG A 30 0.59 1.02 -6.35
N LEU A 31 -0.50 1.64 -5.92
CA LEU A 31 -1.85 1.04 -5.99
C LEU A 31 -2.25 0.68 -7.42
N LEU A 32 -2.03 1.58 -8.38
CA LEU A 32 -2.31 1.31 -9.80
C LEU A 32 -1.54 0.08 -10.31
N ARG A 33 -0.23 0.00 -10.04
CA ARG A 33 0.58 -1.17 -10.44
C ARG A 33 0.13 -2.47 -9.79
N LEU A 34 -0.33 -2.40 -8.55
CA LEU A 34 -0.87 -3.57 -7.85
C LEU A 34 -2.21 -4.01 -8.47
N ALA A 35 -3.03 -3.06 -8.92
CA ALA A 35 -4.28 -3.37 -9.59
C ALA A 35 -4.04 -4.03 -10.97
N GLU A 36 -3.12 -3.48 -11.76
CA GLU A 36 -2.69 -4.09 -13.03
C GLU A 36 -2.16 -5.53 -12.83
N ALA A 37 -1.41 -5.77 -11.74
CA ALA A 37 -0.99 -7.11 -11.35
C ALA A 37 -2.18 -7.99 -10.96
N ALA A 38 -3.16 -7.47 -10.21
CA ALA A 38 -4.34 -8.20 -9.76
C ALA A 38 -5.24 -8.67 -10.92
N ASP A 39 -5.28 -7.91 -12.01
CA ASP A 39 -6.01 -8.25 -13.24
C ASP A 39 -5.40 -9.47 -13.95
N SER A 40 -4.09 -9.67 -13.81
CA SER A 40 -3.34 -10.68 -14.56
C SER A 40 -2.90 -11.88 -13.71
N TRP A 41 -2.73 -11.70 -12.40
CA TRP A 41 -2.09 -12.68 -11.52
C TRP A 41 -3.11 -13.23 -10.52
N PRO A 42 -3.28 -14.56 -10.43
CA PRO A 42 -4.09 -15.14 -9.37
C PRO A 42 -3.44 -14.89 -7.99
N PRO A 43 -4.19 -14.97 -6.87
CA PRO A 43 -3.69 -14.64 -5.54
C PRO A 43 -2.48 -15.46 -5.10
N GLU A 44 -2.39 -16.72 -5.54
CA GLU A 44 -1.32 -17.67 -5.28
C GLU A 44 -0.07 -17.48 -6.17
N ASP A 45 -0.09 -16.54 -7.12
CA ASP A 45 1.04 -16.31 -8.03
C ASP A 45 2.28 -15.82 -7.26
N ALA A 46 3.40 -16.54 -7.42
CA ALA A 46 4.65 -16.22 -6.72
C ALA A 46 5.17 -14.80 -7.02
N ARG A 47 4.79 -14.20 -8.16
CA ARG A 47 5.21 -12.84 -8.53
C ARG A 47 4.71 -11.77 -7.56
N TRP A 48 3.65 -12.04 -6.79
CA TRP A 48 3.18 -11.14 -5.74
C TRP A 48 4.28 -10.73 -4.77
N ALA A 49 5.19 -11.66 -4.43
CA ALA A 49 6.29 -11.42 -3.49
C ALA A 49 7.26 -10.29 -3.93
N HIS A 50 7.29 -9.95 -5.23
CA HIS A 50 8.11 -8.85 -5.75
C HIS A 50 7.44 -7.48 -5.63
N VAL A 51 6.11 -7.43 -5.48
CA VAL A 51 5.34 -6.18 -5.47
C VAL A 51 4.73 -5.86 -4.12
N ALA A 52 4.44 -6.87 -3.31
CA ALA A 52 3.90 -6.71 -1.97
C ALA A 52 4.23 -7.93 -1.09
N GLN A 53 4.26 -7.71 0.22
CA GLN A 53 4.37 -8.76 1.21
C GLN A 53 2.96 -9.30 1.51
N ALA A 54 2.76 -10.61 1.39
CA ALA A 54 1.52 -11.24 1.85
C ALA A 54 1.47 -11.32 3.38
N ASP A 55 0.30 -11.11 3.97
CA ASP A 55 -0.02 -11.36 5.37
C ASP A 55 -1.40 -12.04 5.49
N ALA A 56 -1.82 -12.38 6.71
CA ALA A 56 -3.12 -13.03 6.96
C ALA A 56 -4.32 -12.18 6.51
N GLU A 57 -4.08 -10.90 6.24
CA GLU A 57 -5.06 -9.87 5.96
C GLU A 57 -4.88 -9.31 4.52
N GLY A 58 -4.18 -10.04 3.63
CA GLY A 58 -3.99 -9.69 2.22
C GLY A 58 -2.55 -9.34 1.85
N TRP A 59 -2.35 -8.23 1.14
CA TRP A 59 -1.05 -7.75 0.69
C TRP A 59 -0.71 -6.40 1.29
N ARG A 60 0.57 -6.23 1.63
CA ARG A 60 1.11 -5.01 2.20
C ARG A 60 2.29 -4.52 1.38
N PHE A 61 2.36 -3.21 1.15
CA PHE A 61 3.54 -2.60 0.54
C PHE A 61 3.96 -1.33 1.26
N TYR A 62 5.24 -0.99 1.08
CA TYR A 62 5.84 0.21 1.64
C TYR A 62 6.36 1.11 0.51
N THR A 63 6.08 2.41 0.60
CA THR A 63 6.58 3.39 -0.37
C THR A 63 6.66 4.78 0.25
N GLN A 64 7.80 5.47 0.06
CA GLN A 64 8.01 6.86 0.53
C GLN A 64 7.62 7.10 2.01
N GLY A 65 7.93 6.13 2.89
CA GLY A 65 7.58 6.20 4.31
C GLY A 65 6.09 6.00 4.61
N CYS A 66 5.34 5.39 3.70
CA CYS A 66 3.96 4.94 3.90
C CYS A 66 3.90 3.42 3.93
N CYS A 67 2.95 2.88 4.69
CA CYS A 67 2.54 1.48 4.67
C CYS A 67 1.09 1.41 4.24
N VAL A 68 0.79 0.54 3.28
CA VAL A 68 -0.56 0.36 2.74
C VAL A 68 -0.88 -1.12 2.72
N GLN A 69 -2.07 -1.48 3.19
CA GLN A 69 -2.60 -2.83 3.14
C GLN A 69 -3.80 -2.87 2.18
N VAL A 70 -3.80 -3.87 1.31
CA VAL A 70 -4.82 -4.09 0.29
C VAL A 70 -5.26 -5.54 0.27
N ARG A 71 -6.49 -5.79 -0.17
CA ARG A 71 -7.04 -7.13 -0.44
C ARG A 71 -7.70 -7.13 -1.78
N ARG A 72 -7.97 -8.32 -2.34
CA ARG A 72 -8.91 -8.43 -3.45
C ARG A 72 -10.31 -8.05 -2.98
N ASP A 73 -11.00 -7.27 -3.78
CA ASP A 73 -12.40 -6.97 -3.62
C ASP A 73 -13.22 -8.08 -4.30
N GLY A 74 -13.80 -8.97 -3.49
CA GLY A 74 -14.41 -10.22 -3.96
C GLY A 74 -15.56 -10.02 -4.95
N ASP A 75 -16.28 -8.91 -4.87
CA ASP A 75 -17.45 -8.63 -5.71
C ASP A 75 -17.11 -7.83 -6.98
N ALA A 76 -15.96 -7.15 -7.01
CA ALA A 76 -15.61 -6.18 -8.06
C ALA A 76 -14.38 -6.56 -8.89
N GLY A 77 -13.65 -7.62 -8.53
CA GLY A 77 -12.44 -8.05 -9.24
C GLY A 77 -11.21 -7.15 -9.04
N GLY A 78 -11.36 -6.01 -8.39
CA GLY A 78 -10.28 -5.05 -8.10
C GLY A 78 -9.59 -5.26 -6.76
N LEU A 79 -8.82 -4.27 -6.33
CA LEU A 79 -8.21 -4.21 -5.00
C LEU A 79 -8.95 -3.23 -4.10
N ARG A 80 -9.12 -3.59 -2.83
CA ARG A 80 -9.63 -2.70 -1.78
C ARG A 80 -8.51 -2.33 -0.82
N VAL A 81 -8.37 -1.04 -0.51
CA VAL A 81 -7.46 -0.57 0.54
C VAL A 81 -8.12 -0.75 1.91
N HIS A 82 -7.45 -1.46 2.82
CA HIS A 82 -7.93 -1.73 4.18
C HIS A 82 -7.21 -0.90 5.25
N ALA A 83 -5.94 -0.58 5.03
CA ALA A 83 -5.17 0.24 5.95
C ALA A 83 -4.18 1.14 5.19
N LEU A 84 -3.99 2.34 5.73
CA LEU A 84 -3.03 3.32 5.24
C LEU A 84 -2.41 4.04 6.43
N GLY A 85 -1.08 4.11 6.46
CA GLY A 85 -0.36 4.81 7.51
C GLY A 85 1.00 5.33 7.07
N ARG A 86 1.60 6.18 7.90
CA ARG A 86 2.98 6.64 7.78
C ARG A 86 3.86 5.78 8.67
N VAL A 87 4.98 5.30 8.14
CA VAL A 87 6.00 4.59 8.93
C VAL A 87 6.88 5.65 9.58
N VAL A 88 6.90 5.66 10.91
CA VAL A 88 7.82 6.46 11.70
C VAL A 88 8.92 5.53 12.20
N LEU A 89 10.14 5.70 11.69
CA LEU A 89 11.30 5.08 12.30
C LEU A 89 11.63 5.90 13.53
N GLN A 90 11.20 5.47 14.71
CA GLN A 90 11.81 5.96 15.94
C GLN A 90 13.26 5.49 15.91
N GLY A 91 14.17 6.40 15.60
CA GLY A 91 15.59 6.13 15.66
C GLY A 91 15.89 5.57 17.04
N ALA A 92 16.44 4.35 17.10
CA ALA A 92 17.13 3.89 18.28
C ALA A 92 18.05 5.04 18.70
N ALA A 93 17.85 5.57 19.91
CA ALA A 93 18.73 6.56 20.46
C ALA A 93 20.15 6.00 20.36
N LEU A 94 20.92 6.48 19.37
CA LEU A 94 22.35 6.30 19.32
C LEU A 94 22.86 7.03 20.54
N ARG A 95 22.97 6.30 21.66
CA ARG A 95 23.73 6.72 22.82
C ARG A 95 25.17 6.91 22.33
N ARG A 96 25.49 8.11 21.85
CA ARG A 96 26.87 8.59 21.83
C ARG A 96 27.24 8.78 23.30
N GLY A 97 27.80 7.74 23.90
CA GLY A 97 28.59 7.92 25.11
C GLY A 97 29.78 8.82 24.78
N PRO A 98 30.23 9.69 25.70
CA PRO A 98 31.41 10.49 25.47
C PRO A 98 32.63 9.56 25.37
N SER A 99 33.44 9.75 24.34
CA SER A 99 34.83 9.29 24.29
C SER A 99 35.73 10.50 24.49
#